data_AF-A0AAV9NTC1-F1
#
_entry.id   AF-A0AAV9NTC1-F1
#
_cell.length_a   1.000
_cell.length_b   1.000
_cell.length_c   1.000
_cell.angle_alpha   90.00
_cell.angle_beta   90.00
_cell.angle_gamma   90.00
#
_symmetry.space_group_name_H-M   'P 1'
#
loop_
_entity.id
_entity.type
_entity.pdbx_description
1 polymer ?
#
loop_
_entity_poly.entity_id
_entity_poly.type
_entity_poly.pdbx_seq_one_letter_code
_entity_poly.pdbx_strand_id
1 'polypeptide(L)'
;MAQIQVINKSNYKEHHLVTLPAEALLPLAESSIRVQTTLFSLTTNNFTYVRFGDLVKWWDFHPLPPTTPAPYNDPEKYGRISCWGIGHVIESTTALVPEGTKIYGYIPIGTLPVTKRIEASDSPNYIMETTEHRAHLSELYNRYFIYRDNPESSSNDFAWDAAMKVLFETSYLINRFALAWDLEGHPPISPNGLGAWSVDDADLKDTILLVFAPSSKTAAAFAQQCRVLRPRNCQPHRLVGVGSDASKSLTEGFGWYDEVAVYSDDPIALVGEASIGSKSKVVIIDFGSRGIASASWANKLHGRVESIRCLLVGTSPTNSQGMRETIVAFPDKGATLCSAIALRSGAIQVIGPTTYFNDLDSAWDVFKKGGAIPGVTLKIGDGMNSFMKGWDDLASGKILSSTTLLFEV
;
A
#
# COMPACT_ATOMS: atom_id res chain seq x y z
N MET A 1 -19.90 -24.81 -1.23
CA MET A 1 -19.37 -24.56 0.12
C MET A 1 -18.36 -23.44 0.03
N ALA A 2 -18.35 -22.52 0.99
CA ALA A 2 -17.41 -21.40 0.98
C ALA A 2 -15.99 -21.89 1.33
N GLN A 3 -14.98 -21.23 0.79
CA GLN A 3 -13.57 -21.50 1.07
C GLN A 3 -12.90 -20.25 1.61
N ILE A 4 -12.00 -20.40 2.58
CA ILE A 4 -11.21 -19.30 3.14
C ILE A 4 -9.74 -19.68 3.17
N GLN A 5 -8.86 -18.68 3.06
CA GLN A 5 -7.47 -18.88 3.49
C GLN A 5 -7.39 -18.78 5.01
N VAL A 6 -6.72 -19.74 5.63
CA VAL A 6 -6.26 -19.68 7.02
C VAL A 6 -4.75 -19.75 7.04
N ILE A 7 -4.09 -18.94 7.87
CA ILE A 7 -2.63 -18.85 7.93
C ILE A 7 -2.12 -19.01 9.36
N ASN A 8 -1.00 -19.70 9.55
CA ASN A 8 -0.29 -19.74 10.82
C ASN A 8 0.29 -18.36 11.10
N LYS A 9 -0.10 -17.75 12.23
CA LYS A 9 0.32 -16.38 12.59
C LYS A 9 1.84 -16.23 12.73
N SER A 10 2.51 -17.31 13.13
CA SER A 10 3.96 -17.35 13.34
C SER A 10 4.75 -17.75 12.10
N ASN A 11 4.10 -18.32 11.07
CA ASN A 11 4.77 -18.77 9.85
C ASN A 11 3.90 -18.53 8.62
N TYR A 12 4.18 -17.44 7.89
CA TYR A 12 3.44 -17.08 6.68
C TYR A 12 3.55 -18.10 5.53
N LYS A 13 4.48 -19.07 5.62
CA LYS A 13 4.59 -20.18 4.65
C LYS A 13 3.62 -21.32 4.96
N GLU A 14 3.08 -21.36 6.17
CA GLU A 14 2.05 -22.32 6.57
C GLU A 14 0.68 -21.67 6.43
N HIS A 15 0.09 -21.84 5.25
CA HIS A 15 -1.26 -21.40 4.94
C HIS A 15 -2.07 -22.54 4.33
N HIS A 16 -3.38 -22.52 4.55
CA HIS A 16 -4.28 -23.60 4.21
C HIS A 16 -5.54 -23.04 3.54
N LEU A 17 -6.00 -23.75 2.51
CA LEU A 17 -7.32 -23.53 1.94
C LEU A 17 -8.32 -24.38 2.73
N VAL A 18 -9.22 -23.73 3.46
CA VAL A 18 -10.17 -24.39 4.34
C VAL A 18 -11.56 -24.26 3.75
N THR A 19 -12.22 -25.40 3.54
CA THR A 19 -13.63 -25.44 3.11
C THR A 19 -14.51 -25.43 4.35
N LEU A 20 -15.42 -24.46 4.42
CA LEU A 20 -16.34 -24.31 5.53
C LEU A 20 -17.59 -25.17 5.33
N PRO A 21 -18.19 -25.70 6.41
CA PRO A 21 -19.52 -26.30 6.36
C PRO A 21 -20.53 -25.34 5.71
N ALA A 22 -21.52 -25.91 5.01
CA ALA A 22 -22.62 -25.11 4.51
C ALA A 22 -23.46 -24.60 5.69
N GLU A 23 -23.64 -23.29 5.80
CA GLU A 23 -24.55 -22.68 6.75
C GLU A 23 -25.60 -21.84 6.00
N ALA A 24 -26.79 -21.80 6.58
CA ALA A 24 -27.81 -20.86 6.14
C ALA A 24 -27.35 -19.43 6.44
N LEU A 25 -27.48 -18.56 5.44
CA LEU A 25 -27.19 -17.16 5.64
C LEU A 25 -28.28 -16.53 6.53
N LEU A 26 -27.87 -15.92 7.64
CA LEU A 26 -28.79 -15.24 8.57
C LEU A 26 -29.37 -13.96 7.93
N PRO A 27 -30.60 -13.54 8.26
CA PRO A 27 -31.13 -12.25 7.81
C PRO A 27 -30.21 -11.09 8.18
N LEU A 28 -30.08 -10.11 7.28
CA LEU A 28 -29.31 -8.90 7.56
C LEU A 28 -30.03 -8.00 8.58
N ALA A 29 -29.25 -7.41 9.49
CA ALA A 29 -29.73 -6.32 10.35
C ALA A 29 -29.93 -5.04 9.53
N GLU A 30 -30.58 -4.03 10.12
CA GLU A 30 -30.67 -2.69 9.51
C GLU A 30 -29.30 -2.10 9.23
N SER A 31 -29.22 -1.26 8.19
CA SER A 31 -27.99 -0.59 7.73
C SER A 31 -26.84 -1.57 7.50
N SER A 32 -27.13 -2.71 6.91
CA SER A 32 -26.16 -3.77 6.65
C SER A 32 -26.19 -4.25 5.21
N ILE A 33 -25.02 -4.70 4.74
CA ILE A 33 -24.83 -5.31 3.43
C ILE A 33 -24.14 -6.67 3.59
N ARG A 34 -24.42 -7.59 2.69
CA ARG A 34 -23.64 -8.83 2.53
C ARG A 34 -22.75 -8.70 1.31
N VAL A 35 -21.44 -8.86 1.51
CA VAL A 35 -20.43 -8.68 0.48
C VAL A 35 -19.74 -9.99 0.18
N GLN A 36 -19.77 -10.39 -1.08
CA GLN A 36 -19.01 -11.50 -1.63
C GLN A 36 -17.72 -10.96 -2.26
N THR A 37 -16.56 -11.46 -1.85
CA THR A 37 -15.30 -11.15 -2.57
C THR A 37 -15.37 -11.75 -3.98
N THR A 38 -15.01 -10.97 -5.00
CA THR A 38 -15.00 -11.42 -6.41
C THR A 38 -13.65 -11.23 -7.10
N LEU A 39 -12.86 -10.24 -6.69
CA LEU A 39 -11.53 -9.98 -7.24
C LEU A 39 -10.63 -9.41 -6.15
N PHE A 40 -9.39 -9.89 -6.00
CA PHE A 40 -8.44 -9.25 -5.09
C PHE A 40 -7.00 -9.34 -5.59
N SER A 41 -6.17 -8.41 -5.15
CA SER A 41 -4.74 -8.42 -5.48
C SER A 41 -3.89 -9.05 -4.38
N LEU A 42 -2.81 -9.70 -4.79
CA LEU A 42 -1.78 -10.20 -3.91
C LEU A 42 -0.47 -9.46 -4.18
N THR A 43 0.05 -8.81 -3.15
CA THR A 43 1.27 -8.01 -3.20
C THR A 43 2.14 -8.29 -1.98
N THR A 44 3.36 -7.77 -1.97
CA THR A 44 4.26 -7.88 -0.81
C THR A 44 3.67 -7.26 0.46
N ASN A 45 2.72 -6.33 0.32
CA ASN A 45 2.01 -5.71 1.44
C ASN A 45 1.25 -6.74 2.29
N ASN A 46 0.73 -7.83 1.69
CA ASN A 46 0.02 -8.87 2.43
C ASN A 46 0.91 -9.58 3.47
N PHE A 47 2.22 -9.67 3.23
CA PHE A 47 3.15 -10.25 4.21
C PHE A 47 3.45 -9.28 5.35
N THR A 48 3.36 -7.96 5.10
CA THR A 48 3.40 -6.95 6.16
C THR A 48 2.23 -7.17 7.13
N TYR A 49 1.05 -7.51 6.60
CA TYR A 49 -0.14 -7.79 7.41
C TYR A 49 0.02 -9.01 8.32
N VAL A 50 0.65 -10.08 7.82
CA VAL A 50 0.98 -11.25 8.65
C VAL A 50 2.01 -10.86 9.72
N ARG A 51 3.07 -10.15 9.32
CA ARG A 51 4.22 -9.83 10.18
C ARG A 51 3.88 -8.93 11.36
N PHE A 52 3.07 -7.89 11.15
CA PHE A 52 2.66 -6.99 12.23
C PHE A 52 1.20 -7.21 12.64
N GLY A 53 0.67 -8.40 12.37
CA GLY A 53 -0.73 -8.74 12.66
C GLY A 53 -1.12 -8.50 14.11
N ASP A 54 -0.26 -8.88 15.07
CA ASP A 54 -0.54 -8.69 16.49
C ASP A 54 -0.34 -7.24 16.97
N LEU A 55 0.60 -6.53 16.34
CA LEU A 55 0.97 -5.16 16.67
C LEU A 55 -0.10 -4.16 16.20
N VAL A 56 -0.62 -4.36 14.98
CA VAL A 56 -1.58 -3.45 14.32
C VAL A 56 -2.99 -4.06 14.29
N LYS A 57 -3.20 -5.19 14.97
CA LYS A 57 -4.49 -5.89 15.08
C LYS A 57 -5.11 -6.27 13.74
N TRP A 58 -4.29 -6.61 12.73
CA TRP A 58 -4.81 -6.99 11.42
C TRP A 58 -5.63 -8.30 11.42
N TRP A 59 -5.40 -9.16 12.42
CA TRP A 59 -6.20 -10.39 12.61
C TRP A 59 -7.68 -10.11 12.91
N ASP A 60 -7.98 -8.93 13.45
CA ASP A 60 -9.31 -8.57 13.93
C ASP A 60 -10.22 -8.11 12.78
N PHE A 61 -9.67 -7.72 11.61
CA PHE A 61 -10.49 -7.22 10.50
C PHE A 61 -11.49 -8.25 9.98
N HIS A 62 -11.02 -9.49 9.79
CA HIS A 62 -11.84 -10.62 9.35
C HIS A 62 -11.48 -11.84 10.20
N PRO A 63 -12.07 -12.00 11.39
CA PRO A 63 -11.75 -13.10 12.29
C PRO A 63 -12.06 -14.47 11.65
N LEU A 64 -11.51 -15.53 12.26
CA LEU A 64 -11.87 -16.90 11.91
C LEU A 64 -13.39 -17.08 12.10
N PRO A 65 -14.13 -17.56 11.09
CA PRO A 65 -15.52 -17.92 11.27
C PRO A 65 -15.66 -18.96 12.40
N PRO A 66 -16.70 -18.88 13.24
CA PRO A 66 -16.96 -19.89 14.29
C PRO A 66 -17.05 -21.32 13.73
N THR A 67 -17.42 -21.46 12.46
CA THR A 67 -17.52 -22.71 11.70
C THR A 67 -16.21 -23.24 11.15
N THR A 68 -15.09 -22.56 11.39
CA THR A 68 -13.79 -23.04 10.94
C THR A 68 -13.55 -24.43 11.56
N PRO A 69 -13.25 -25.47 10.76
CA PRO A 69 -13.01 -26.81 11.29
C PRO A 69 -11.64 -26.92 11.97
N ALA A 70 -11.54 -27.85 12.93
CA ALA A 70 -10.25 -28.26 13.49
C ALA A 70 -9.34 -28.85 12.38
N PRO A 71 -8.00 -28.64 12.45
CA PRO A 71 -7.27 -27.94 13.52
C PRO A 71 -7.20 -26.42 13.34
N TYR A 72 -7.87 -25.84 12.34
CA TYR A 72 -7.71 -24.44 11.93
C TYR A 72 -8.55 -23.44 12.74
N ASN A 73 -9.30 -23.93 13.71
CA ASN A 73 -10.24 -23.16 14.53
C ASN A 73 -9.61 -22.54 15.79
N ASP A 74 -8.30 -22.74 16.00
CA ASP A 74 -7.55 -22.15 17.10
C ASP A 74 -7.10 -20.72 16.72
N PRO A 75 -7.71 -19.66 17.29
CA PRO A 75 -7.40 -18.27 16.95
C PRO A 75 -6.06 -17.78 17.53
N GLU A 76 -5.44 -18.51 18.46
CA GLU A 76 -4.10 -18.18 18.95
C GLU A 76 -3.03 -18.59 17.95
N LYS A 77 -3.22 -19.75 17.29
CA LYS A 77 -2.29 -20.27 16.30
C LYS A 77 -2.56 -19.76 14.88
N TYR A 78 -3.84 -19.66 14.51
CA TYR A 78 -4.26 -19.37 13.15
C TYR A 78 -5.01 -18.04 13.06
N GLY A 79 -4.89 -17.40 11.91
CA GLY A 79 -5.63 -16.19 11.59
C GLY A 79 -6.01 -16.13 10.12
N ARG A 80 -6.69 -15.04 9.77
CA ARG A 80 -6.97 -14.68 8.39
C ARG A 80 -6.37 -13.31 8.14
N ILE A 81 -5.76 -13.17 6.98
CA ILE A 81 -5.41 -11.85 6.45
C ILE A 81 -6.40 -11.48 5.36
N SER A 82 -6.26 -10.28 4.83
CA SER A 82 -7.15 -9.71 3.84
C SER A 82 -6.36 -9.04 2.74
N CYS A 83 -7.04 -8.72 1.64
CA CYS A 83 -6.48 -8.09 0.47
C CYS A 83 -7.26 -6.83 0.12
N TRP A 84 -6.65 -6.00 -0.71
CA TRP A 84 -7.38 -4.95 -1.40
C TRP A 84 -7.99 -5.53 -2.66
N GLY A 85 -9.25 -5.21 -2.91
CA GLY A 85 -9.97 -5.75 -4.04
C GLY A 85 -11.43 -5.34 -4.09
N ILE A 86 -12.18 -6.07 -4.91
CA ILE A 86 -13.56 -5.82 -5.25
C ILE A 86 -14.46 -6.84 -4.55
N GLY A 87 -15.46 -6.31 -3.86
CA GLY A 87 -16.59 -7.07 -3.33
C GLY A 87 -17.86 -6.75 -4.11
N HIS A 88 -18.71 -7.74 -4.28
CA HIS A 88 -20.05 -7.60 -4.84
C HIS A 88 -21.09 -7.70 -3.72
N VAL A 89 -22.01 -6.72 -3.67
CA VAL A 89 -23.09 -6.69 -2.69
C VAL A 89 -24.20 -7.63 -3.16
N ILE A 90 -24.40 -8.73 -2.43
CA ILE A 90 -25.38 -9.77 -2.78
C ILE A 90 -26.67 -9.70 -1.97
N GLU A 91 -26.72 -8.85 -0.94
CA GLU A 91 -27.93 -8.53 -0.18
C GLU A 91 -27.70 -7.17 0.51
N SER A 92 -28.75 -6.34 0.63
CA SER A 92 -28.67 -5.03 1.29
C SER A 92 -29.97 -4.67 2.00
N THR A 93 -29.86 -4.03 3.17
CA THR A 93 -30.99 -3.46 3.93
C THR A 93 -31.01 -1.92 3.90
N THR A 94 -30.21 -1.29 3.02
CA THR A 94 -30.08 0.17 2.95
C THR A 94 -29.97 0.68 1.52
N ALA A 95 -30.55 1.85 1.25
CA ALA A 95 -30.46 2.52 -0.04
C ALA A 95 -29.07 3.14 -0.29
N LEU A 96 -28.21 3.24 0.73
CA LEU A 96 -26.84 3.75 0.56
C LEU A 96 -26.03 2.93 -0.45
N VAL A 97 -26.24 1.61 -0.42
CA VAL A 97 -25.54 0.64 -1.28
C VAL A 97 -26.54 -0.45 -1.67
N PRO A 98 -27.19 -0.33 -2.83
CA PRO A 98 -28.14 -1.34 -3.32
C PRO A 98 -27.47 -2.71 -3.57
N GLU A 99 -28.28 -3.77 -3.58
CA GLU A 99 -27.86 -5.08 -4.10
C GLU A 99 -27.37 -4.96 -5.55
N GLY A 100 -26.35 -5.74 -5.93
CA GLY A 100 -25.69 -5.66 -7.24
C GLY A 100 -24.53 -4.67 -7.28
N THR A 101 -24.39 -3.80 -6.29
CA THR A 101 -23.32 -2.79 -6.25
C THR A 101 -21.96 -3.46 -6.08
N LYS A 102 -20.95 -2.98 -6.82
CA LYS A 102 -19.55 -3.32 -6.57
C LYS A 102 -18.91 -2.30 -5.64
N ILE A 103 -18.06 -2.76 -4.74
CA ILE A 103 -17.28 -1.90 -3.84
C ILE A 103 -15.80 -2.27 -3.88
N TYR A 104 -14.91 -1.28 -3.74
CA TYR A 104 -13.49 -1.49 -3.53
C TYR A 104 -13.12 -1.24 -2.06
N GLY A 105 -12.30 -2.11 -1.48
CA GLY A 105 -11.75 -1.89 -0.14
C GLY A 105 -10.96 -3.08 0.39
N TYR A 106 -10.80 -3.13 1.71
CA TYR A 106 -10.09 -4.20 2.39
C TYR A 106 -11.02 -5.39 2.66
N ILE A 107 -10.92 -6.41 1.82
CA ILE A 107 -11.85 -7.55 1.73
C ILE A 107 -11.19 -8.87 2.13
N PRO A 108 -11.95 -9.83 2.67
CA PRO A 108 -11.41 -11.10 3.09
C PRO A 108 -10.95 -11.94 1.89
N ILE A 109 -9.87 -12.70 2.08
CA ILE A 109 -9.42 -13.70 1.12
C ILE A 109 -10.29 -14.96 1.29
N GLY A 110 -11.04 -15.30 0.25
CA GLY A 110 -11.95 -16.44 0.25
C GLY A 110 -13.27 -16.13 -0.46
N THR A 111 -14.10 -17.16 -0.55
CA THR A 111 -15.43 -17.11 -1.15
C THR A 111 -16.56 -17.05 -0.13
N LEU A 112 -16.25 -16.91 1.17
CA LEU A 112 -17.27 -16.70 2.21
C LEU A 112 -17.81 -15.26 2.13
N PRO A 113 -19.12 -15.05 1.88
CA PRO A 113 -19.71 -13.73 2.00
C PRO A 113 -19.63 -13.21 3.44
N VAL A 114 -19.35 -11.93 3.61
CA VAL A 114 -19.27 -11.27 4.91
C VAL A 114 -20.34 -10.21 5.07
N THR A 115 -21.00 -10.21 6.22
CA THR A 115 -21.94 -9.14 6.60
C THR A 115 -21.15 -7.94 7.12
N LYS A 116 -21.54 -6.74 6.69
CA LYS A 116 -20.96 -5.46 7.11
C LYS A 116 -22.08 -4.52 7.54
N ARG A 117 -22.00 -3.97 8.76
CA ARG A 117 -22.80 -2.80 9.12
C ARG A 117 -22.13 -1.57 8.51
N ILE A 118 -22.90 -0.70 7.86
CA ILE A 118 -22.37 0.44 7.13
C ILE A 118 -23.12 1.74 7.43
N GLU A 119 -22.44 2.86 7.22
CA GLU A 119 -23.01 4.19 7.23
C GLU A 119 -22.44 5.06 6.09
N ALA A 120 -23.08 6.20 5.85
CA ALA A 120 -22.59 7.17 4.88
C ALA A 120 -21.24 7.75 5.32
N SER A 121 -20.33 7.94 4.37
CA SER A 121 -19.07 8.63 4.58
C SER A 121 -19.21 10.14 4.30
N ASP A 122 -18.20 10.92 4.70
CA ASP A 122 -18.07 12.36 4.37
C ASP A 122 -17.91 12.66 2.87
N SER A 123 -17.64 11.64 2.06
CA SER A 123 -17.58 11.72 0.61
C SER A 123 -18.65 10.80 0.04
N PRO A 124 -19.45 11.26 -0.93
CA PRO A 124 -20.52 10.44 -1.48
C PRO A 124 -19.98 9.14 -2.07
N ASN A 125 -18.76 9.11 -2.62
CA ASN A 125 -18.18 7.92 -3.25
C ASN A 125 -17.76 6.82 -2.25
N TYR A 126 -17.92 7.06 -0.95
CA TYR A 126 -17.46 6.15 0.07
C TYR A 126 -18.56 5.79 1.09
N ILE A 127 -18.36 4.66 1.74
CA ILE A 127 -19.09 4.24 2.95
C ILE A 127 -18.07 3.88 4.03
N MET A 128 -18.52 3.96 5.29
CA MET A 128 -17.77 3.46 6.43
C MET A 128 -18.40 2.17 6.95
N GLU A 129 -17.57 1.16 7.21
CA GLU A 129 -17.97 -0.04 7.93
C GLU A 129 -17.88 0.18 9.44
N THR A 130 -19.00 -0.04 10.13
CA THR A 130 -19.20 0.19 11.57
C THR A 130 -19.54 -1.09 12.32
N THR A 131 -19.19 -2.26 11.75
CA THR A 131 -19.32 -3.54 12.45
C THR A 131 -18.54 -3.49 13.78
N GLU A 132 -19.18 -3.87 14.88
CA GLU A 132 -18.71 -3.63 16.25
C GLU A 132 -17.25 -4.05 16.49
N HIS A 133 -16.85 -5.24 16.01
CA HIS A 133 -15.49 -5.76 16.19
C HIS A 133 -14.41 -5.00 15.41
N ARG A 134 -14.79 -4.01 14.60
CA ARG A 134 -13.85 -3.18 13.81
C ARG A 134 -13.72 -1.76 14.35
N ALA A 135 -14.45 -1.39 15.41
CA ALA A 135 -14.48 -0.04 15.96
C ALA A 135 -13.10 0.44 16.47
N HIS A 136 -12.25 -0.47 16.95
CA HIS A 136 -10.88 -0.16 17.39
C HIS A 136 -9.84 -0.17 16.26
N LEU A 137 -10.25 -0.50 15.04
CA LEU A 137 -9.35 -0.65 13.89
C LEU A 137 -9.30 0.64 13.07
N SER A 138 -8.20 0.84 12.36
CA SER A 138 -8.00 2.06 11.55
C SER A 138 -9.08 2.21 10.47
N GLU A 139 -9.67 3.41 10.42
CA GLU A 139 -10.69 3.79 9.44
C GLU A 139 -10.27 3.60 7.98
N LEU A 140 -8.97 3.66 7.67
CA LEU A 140 -8.45 3.43 6.33
C LEU A 140 -8.96 2.11 5.75
N TYR A 141 -9.02 1.06 6.57
CA TYR A 141 -9.45 -0.28 6.18
C TYR A 141 -10.96 -0.50 6.30
N ASN A 142 -11.66 0.36 7.05
CA ASN A 142 -13.12 0.32 7.21
C ASN A 142 -13.84 1.13 6.14
N ARG A 143 -13.11 1.88 5.31
CA ARG A 143 -13.70 2.71 4.25
C ARG A 143 -13.72 1.97 2.91
N TYR A 144 -14.87 1.94 2.26
CA TYR A 144 -15.06 1.30 0.96
C TYR A 144 -15.50 2.31 -0.08
N PHE A 145 -14.89 2.26 -1.27
CA PHE A 145 -15.29 3.04 -2.42
C PHE A 145 -16.44 2.33 -3.15
N ILE A 146 -17.47 3.08 -3.52
CA ILE A 146 -18.67 2.56 -4.18
C ILE A 146 -18.57 2.80 -5.68
N TYR A 147 -18.66 1.74 -6.49
CA TYR A 147 -18.85 1.89 -7.93
C TYR A 147 -20.34 2.06 -8.19
N ARG A 148 -20.78 3.33 -8.28
CA ARG A 148 -22.12 3.66 -8.75
C ARG A 148 -22.20 3.40 -10.25
N ASP A 149 -23.31 2.81 -10.71
CA ASP A 149 -23.59 2.39 -12.10
C ASP A 149 -22.87 3.25 -13.14
N ASN A 150 -21.65 2.83 -13.48
CA ASN A 150 -20.85 3.45 -14.51
C ASN A 150 -20.57 2.36 -15.57
N PRO A 151 -21.34 2.36 -16.68
CA PRO A 151 -21.18 1.43 -17.78
C PRO A 151 -19.76 1.39 -18.37
N GLU A 152 -18.95 2.44 -18.12
CA GLU A 152 -17.57 2.55 -18.59
C GLU A 152 -16.55 1.77 -17.73
N SER A 153 -16.95 1.22 -16.58
CA SER A 153 -16.02 0.52 -15.68
C SER A 153 -15.66 -0.85 -16.27
N SER A 154 -14.45 -0.98 -16.80
CA SER A 154 -13.97 -2.23 -17.40
C SER A 154 -13.45 -3.20 -16.33
N SER A 155 -13.39 -4.49 -16.66
CA SER A 155 -12.69 -5.48 -15.82
C SER A 155 -11.23 -5.09 -15.54
N ASN A 156 -10.60 -4.41 -16.49
CA ASN A 156 -9.24 -3.91 -16.35
C ASN A 156 -9.14 -2.75 -15.33
N ASP A 157 -10.16 -1.88 -15.21
CA ASP A 157 -10.18 -0.83 -14.20
C ASP A 157 -10.24 -1.42 -12.80
N PHE A 158 -11.12 -2.40 -12.60
CA PHE A 158 -11.22 -3.13 -11.32
C PHE A 158 -9.91 -3.84 -10.96
N ALA A 159 -9.22 -4.39 -11.94
CA ALA A 159 -7.92 -5.02 -11.73
C ALA A 159 -6.87 -4.00 -11.30
N TRP A 160 -6.80 -2.82 -11.92
CA TRP A 160 -5.90 -1.75 -11.46
C TRP A 160 -6.30 -1.18 -10.10
N ASP A 161 -7.58 -0.97 -9.83
CA ASP A 161 -8.06 -0.49 -8.54
C ASP A 161 -7.68 -1.49 -7.42
N ALA A 162 -7.94 -2.78 -7.63
CA ALA A 162 -7.53 -3.86 -6.73
C ALA A 162 -6.01 -3.90 -6.51
N ALA A 163 -5.23 -3.77 -7.58
CA ALA A 163 -3.76 -3.86 -7.57
C ALA A 163 -3.07 -2.66 -6.93
N MET A 164 -3.60 -1.45 -7.14
CA MET A 164 -2.80 -0.23 -7.02
C MET A 164 -3.45 0.87 -6.21
N LYS A 165 -4.79 0.97 -6.06
CA LYS A 165 -5.42 2.19 -5.50
C LYS A 165 -4.89 2.56 -4.09
N VAL A 166 -4.76 1.60 -3.16
CA VAL A 166 -4.16 1.84 -1.83
C VAL A 166 -2.65 2.10 -1.87
N LEU A 167 -1.92 1.45 -2.79
CA LEU A 167 -0.47 1.63 -2.91
C LEU A 167 -0.17 3.02 -3.48
N PHE A 168 -0.98 3.45 -4.45
CA PHE A 168 -1.00 4.80 -4.98
C PHE A 168 -1.36 5.82 -3.91
N GLU A 169 -2.38 5.55 -3.07
CA GLU A 169 -2.74 6.42 -1.95
C GLU A 169 -1.56 6.59 -0.98
N THR A 170 -0.83 5.51 -0.68
CA THR A 170 0.39 5.59 0.15
C THR A 170 1.42 6.52 -0.48
N SER A 171 1.69 6.39 -1.77
CA SER A 171 2.60 7.28 -2.51
C SER A 171 2.10 8.72 -2.52
N TYR A 172 0.79 8.91 -2.70
CA TYR A 172 0.12 10.21 -2.73
C TYR A 172 0.27 10.93 -1.41
N LEU A 173 0.05 10.23 -0.30
CA LEU A 173 0.23 10.75 1.05
C LEU A 173 1.67 11.21 1.29
N ILE A 174 2.66 10.41 0.85
CA ILE A 174 4.08 10.77 0.97
C ILE A 174 4.39 12.00 0.13
N ASN A 175 4.02 11.99 -1.16
CA ASN A 175 4.37 13.08 -2.07
C ASN A 175 3.66 14.39 -1.73
N ARG A 176 2.36 14.33 -1.41
CA ARG A 176 1.50 15.51 -1.22
C ARG A 176 1.59 16.11 0.19
N PHE A 177 1.81 15.29 1.21
CA PHE A 177 1.77 15.74 2.62
C PHE A 177 3.09 15.54 3.36
N ALA A 178 3.74 14.38 3.27
CA ALA A 178 5.06 14.22 3.91
C ALA A 178 6.12 15.09 3.21
N LEU A 179 6.00 15.28 1.90
CA LEU A 179 6.93 16.08 1.08
C LEU A 179 6.20 17.27 0.43
N ALA A 180 5.27 17.86 1.18
CA ALA A 180 4.41 18.95 0.72
C ALA A 180 5.17 20.09 0.03
N TRP A 181 4.59 20.60 -1.06
CA TRP A 181 5.12 21.76 -1.81
C TRP A 181 4.14 22.95 -1.86
N ASP A 182 2.85 22.71 -1.57
CA ASP A 182 1.81 23.73 -1.56
C ASP A 182 1.29 23.80 -0.13
N LEU A 183 1.85 24.76 0.61
CA LEU A 183 1.76 24.87 2.06
C LEU A 183 0.41 25.43 2.51
N GLU A 184 -0.28 26.16 1.64
CA GLU A 184 -1.61 26.73 1.93
C GLU A 184 -2.70 25.67 1.75
N GLY A 185 -2.65 24.92 0.64
CA GLY A 185 -3.62 23.87 0.36
C GLY A 185 -3.35 22.58 1.14
N HIS A 186 -2.09 22.13 1.19
CA HIS A 186 -1.70 20.81 1.69
C HIS A 186 -0.44 20.94 2.56
N PRO A 187 -0.55 21.49 3.78
CA PRO A 187 0.60 21.70 4.66
C PRO A 187 1.28 20.37 5.05
N PRO A 188 2.57 20.43 5.42
CA PRO A 188 3.36 19.26 5.73
C PRO A 188 2.82 18.48 6.93
N ILE A 189 2.85 17.15 6.84
CA ILE A 189 2.37 16.24 7.88
C ILE A 189 3.48 15.29 8.27
N SER A 190 3.64 15.07 9.59
CA SER A 190 4.63 14.13 10.08
C SER A 190 4.40 12.72 9.51
N PRO A 191 5.42 12.09 8.90
CA PRO A 191 5.30 10.76 8.28
C PRO A 191 4.80 9.66 9.22
N ASN A 192 5.06 9.75 10.53
CA ASN A 192 4.58 8.80 11.53
C ASN A 192 3.47 9.39 12.43
N GLY A 193 3.05 10.63 12.19
CA GLY A 193 2.11 11.35 13.07
C GLY A 193 2.70 11.79 14.40
N LEU A 194 4.03 11.72 14.57
CA LEU A 194 4.75 12.07 15.80
C LEU A 194 5.80 13.13 15.52
N GLY A 195 5.99 14.05 16.47
CA GLY A 195 7.01 15.08 16.39
C GLY A 195 6.73 16.17 15.34
N ALA A 196 7.60 17.17 15.31
CA ALA A 196 7.53 18.24 14.33
C ALA A 196 7.98 17.74 12.95
N TRP A 197 7.28 18.19 11.91
CA TRP A 197 7.67 17.99 10.52
C TRP A 197 7.54 19.32 9.81
N SER A 198 8.68 19.99 9.62
CA SER A 198 8.73 21.36 9.15
C SER A 198 8.61 21.46 7.63
N VAL A 199 8.43 22.69 7.13
CA VAL A 199 8.53 22.99 5.71
C VAL A 199 9.90 22.56 5.17
N ASP A 200 10.97 22.82 5.91
CA ASP A 200 12.32 22.44 5.52
C ASP A 200 12.50 20.92 5.50
N ASP A 201 11.79 20.14 6.32
CA ASP A 201 11.81 18.68 6.25
C ASP A 201 11.13 18.18 4.97
N ALA A 202 9.99 18.78 4.61
CA ALA A 202 9.16 18.40 3.48
C ALA A 202 9.68 18.86 2.11
N ASP A 203 10.41 19.98 2.05
CA ASP A 203 10.84 20.58 0.79
C ASP A 203 11.80 19.68 0.02
N LEU A 204 11.53 19.50 -1.28
CA LEU A 204 12.38 18.75 -2.21
C LEU A 204 13.14 19.67 -3.16
N LYS A 205 13.00 20.99 -3.07
CA LYS A 205 13.79 21.91 -3.86
C LYS A 205 15.28 21.68 -3.59
N ASP A 206 16.07 21.72 -4.67
CA ASP A 206 17.54 21.52 -4.62
C ASP A 206 17.98 20.22 -3.92
N THR A 207 17.08 19.22 -3.86
CA THR A 207 17.29 17.94 -3.17
C THR A 207 17.60 16.82 -4.14
N ILE A 208 18.45 15.90 -3.70
CA ILE A 208 18.71 14.62 -4.36
C ILE A 208 17.82 13.58 -3.70
N LEU A 209 16.80 13.12 -4.42
CA LEU A 209 15.82 12.16 -3.95
C LEU A 209 16.19 10.75 -4.40
N LEU A 210 16.58 9.91 -3.44
CA LEU A 210 16.96 8.52 -3.66
C LEU A 210 15.78 7.60 -3.30
N VAL A 211 15.24 6.90 -4.29
CA VAL A 211 14.11 5.97 -4.12
C VAL A 211 14.63 4.53 -4.15
N PHE A 212 14.64 3.89 -2.99
CA PHE A 212 15.08 2.51 -2.83
C PHE A 212 13.93 1.52 -3.08
N ALA A 213 14.27 0.35 -3.63
CA ALA A 213 13.31 -0.59 -4.20
C ALA A 213 12.36 0.07 -5.24
N PRO A 214 12.92 0.77 -6.25
CA PRO A 214 12.16 1.62 -7.16
C PRO A 214 11.19 0.86 -8.06
N SER A 215 11.43 -0.44 -8.28
CA SER A 215 10.54 -1.32 -9.04
C SER A 215 9.33 -1.83 -8.24
N SER A 216 9.24 -1.52 -6.93
CA SER A 216 8.03 -1.80 -6.17
C SER A 216 6.88 -0.93 -6.66
N LYS A 217 5.66 -1.41 -6.49
CA LYS A 217 4.44 -0.73 -6.97
C LYS A 217 4.25 0.65 -6.34
N THR A 218 4.48 0.75 -5.03
CA THR A 218 4.41 2.02 -4.29
C THR A 218 5.51 2.99 -4.75
N ALA A 219 6.75 2.51 -4.94
CA ALA A 219 7.85 3.36 -5.40
C ALA A 219 7.64 3.89 -6.82
N ALA A 220 7.18 3.02 -7.73
CA ALA A 220 6.86 3.39 -9.11
C ALA A 220 5.75 4.46 -9.16
N ALA A 221 4.66 4.26 -8.40
CA ALA A 221 3.61 5.27 -8.27
C ALA A 221 4.14 6.58 -7.67
N PHE A 222 5.03 6.52 -6.68
CA PHE A 222 5.64 7.71 -6.09
C PHE A 222 6.49 8.49 -7.10
N ALA A 223 7.36 7.81 -7.86
CA ALA A 223 8.18 8.45 -8.89
C ALA A 223 7.33 9.10 -9.99
N GLN A 224 6.25 8.44 -10.43
CA GLN A 224 5.27 9.02 -11.34
C GLN A 224 4.68 10.31 -10.78
N GLN A 225 4.25 10.29 -9.52
CA GLN A 225 3.61 11.45 -8.89
C GLN A 225 4.60 12.62 -8.73
N CYS A 226 5.88 12.35 -8.47
CA CYS A 226 6.92 13.37 -8.49
C CYS A 226 7.08 14.06 -9.85
N ARG A 227 6.77 13.37 -10.96
CA ARG A 227 6.88 13.93 -12.32
C ARG A 227 5.59 14.53 -12.85
N VAL A 228 4.44 13.98 -12.47
CA VAL A 228 3.14 14.29 -13.05
C VAL A 228 2.32 15.22 -12.17
N LEU A 229 2.28 15.00 -10.86
CA LEU A 229 1.44 15.79 -9.95
C LEU A 229 2.17 17.00 -9.36
N ARG A 230 3.50 16.93 -9.25
CA ARG A 230 4.32 17.99 -8.66
C ARG A 230 4.74 19.00 -9.74
N PRO A 231 4.50 20.32 -9.53
CA PRO A 231 4.96 21.37 -10.42
C PRO A 231 6.46 21.29 -10.67
N ARG A 232 6.91 21.58 -11.90
CA ARG A 232 8.31 21.40 -12.32
C ARG A 232 9.32 22.13 -11.41
N ASN A 233 8.97 23.30 -10.90
CA ASN A 233 9.80 24.10 -9.99
C ASN A 233 9.82 23.60 -8.53
N CYS A 234 8.96 22.63 -8.20
CA CYS A 234 8.88 21.98 -6.90
C CYS A 234 9.45 20.55 -6.92
N GLN A 235 9.83 20.04 -8.10
CA GLN A 235 10.43 18.70 -8.28
C GLN A 235 11.82 18.64 -7.65
N PRO A 236 12.26 17.44 -7.21
CA PRO A 236 13.63 17.26 -6.77
C PRO A 236 14.60 17.63 -7.88
N HIS A 237 15.78 18.13 -7.49
CA HIS A 237 16.84 18.45 -8.44
C HIS A 237 17.28 17.19 -9.21
N ARG A 238 17.35 16.06 -8.51
CA ARG A 238 17.58 14.73 -9.10
C ARG A 238 16.70 13.70 -8.43
N LEU A 239 16.06 12.84 -9.22
CA LEU A 239 15.29 11.68 -8.77
C LEU A 239 15.98 10.40 -9.25
N VAL A 240 16.56 9.65 -8.31
CA VAL A 240 17.36 8.45 -8.60
C VAL A 240 16.66 7.21 -8.05
N GLY A 241 16.49 6.18 -8.88
CA GLY A 241 16.03 4.87 -8.44
C GLY A 241 17.22 3.99 -8.03
N VAL A 242 17.18 3.36 -6.87
CA VAL A 242 18.25 2.46 -6.38
C VAL A 242 17.69 1.07 -6.13
N GLY A 243 17.94 0.15 -7.06
CA GLY A 243 17.34 -1.19 -7.08
C GLY A 243 18.33 -2.35 -7.10
N SER A 244 17.85 -3.55 -7.40
CA SER A 244 18.71 -4.68 -7.75
C SER A 244 18.98 -4.71 -9.26
N ASP A 245 20.06 -5.38 -9.68
CA ASP A 245 20.36 -5.62 -11.10
C ASP A 245 19.17 -6.20 -11.86
N ALA A 246 18.50 -7.18 -11.26
CA ALA A 246 17.33 -7.85 -11.83
C ALA A 246 16.15 -6.89 -12.13
N SER A 247 16.09 -5.74 -11.45
CA SER A 247 15.00 -4.77 -11.61
C SER A 247 15.40 -3.49 -12.35
N LYS A 248 16.68 -3.35 -12.72
CA LYS A 248 17.22 -2.11 -13.31
C LYS A 248 16.50 -1.73 -14.60
N SER A 249 16.45 -2.65 -15.56
CA SER A 249 15.83 -2.40 -16.87
C SER A 249 14.34 -2.05 -16.78
N LEU A 250 13.58 -2.72 -15.89
CA LEU A 250 12.18 -2.35 -15.64
C LEU A 250 12.06 -0.93 -15.08
N THR A 251 12.93 -0.58 -14.12
CA THR A 251 12.92 0.73 -13.46
C THR A 251 13.28 1.85 -14.44
N GLU A 252 14.27 1.63 -15.30
CA GLU A 252 14.62 2.55 -16.39
C GLU A 252 13.44 2.70 -17.36
N GLY A 253 12.76 1.61 -17.68
CA GLY A 253 11.58 1.57 -18.55
C GLY A 253 10.37 2.35 -18.04
N PHE A 254 10.32 2.73 -16.75
CA PHE A 254 9.27 3.63 -16.25
C PHE A 254 9.41 5.06 -16.78
N GLY A 255 10.63 5.50 -17.11
CA GLY A 255 10.88 6.84 -17.67
C GLY A 255 10.69 8.00 -16.68
N TRP A 256 10.59 7.75 -15.38
CA TRP A 256 10.38 8.80 -14.36
C TRP A 256 11.64 9.18 -13.58
N TYR A 257 12.67 8.33 -13.61
CA TYR A 257 13.94 8.56 -12.93
C TYR A 257 14.94 9.27 -13.86
N ASP A 258 15.72 10.20 -13.30
CA ASP A 258 16.85 10.80 -14.04
C ASP A 258 17.98 9.78 -14.22
N GLU A 259 18.12 8.85 -13.26
CA GLU A 259 19.13 7.80 -13.24
C GLU A 259 18.64 6.59 -12.44
N VAL A 260 19.10 5.39 -12.84
CA VAL A 260 18.83 4.14 -12.11
C VAL A 260 20.14 3.46 -11.75
N ALA A 261 20.35 3.36 -10.45
CA ALA A 261 21.48 2.69 -9.81
C ALA A 261 21.11 1.28 -9.33
N VAL A 262 22.13 0.48 -9.07
CA VAL A 262 22.00 -0.78 -8.34
C VAL A 262 22.57 -0.65 -6.93
N TYR A 263 22.11 -1.47 -5.99
CA TYR A 263 22.50 -1.38 -4.58
C TYR A 263 24.02 -1.43 -4.35
N SER A 264 24.77 -2.10 -5.22
CA SER A 264 26.24 -2.22 -5.15
C SER A 264 27.00 -1.01 -5.68
N ASP A 265 26.33 -0.07 -6.36
CA ASP A 265 26.98 1.14 -6.85
C ASP A 265 27.51 2.00 -5.70
N ASP A 266 28.49 2.84 -6.00
CA ASP A 266 29.01 3.82 -5.04
C ASP A 266 28.14 5.09 -5.08
N PRO A 267 27.41 5.42 -4.00
CA PRO A 267 26.63 6.65 -3.93
C PRO A 267 27.49 7.90 -4.08
N ILE A 268 28.77 7.88 -3.70
CA ILE A 268 29.64 9.06 -3.84
C ILE A 268 29.88 9.34 -5.33
N ALA A 269 30.21 8.32 -6.11
CA ALA A 269 30.41 8.43 -7.55
C ALA A 269 29.12 8.81 -8.28
N LEU A 270 27.99 8.17 -7.93
CA LEU A 270 26.71 8.37 -8.60
C LEU A 270 26.11 9.75 -8.37
N VAL A 271 26.19 10.22 -7.13
CA VAL A 271 25.69 11.55 -6.82
C VAL A 271 26.70 12.63 -7.26
N GLY A 272 27.98 12.27 -7.41
CA GLY A 272 29.03 13.03 -8.10
C GLY A 272 29.57 14.23 -7.32
N GLU A 273 30.89 14.45 -7.36
CA GLU A 273 31.53 15.59 -6.67
C GLU A 273 31.05 16.96 -7.16
N ALA A 274 30.48 17.05 -8.38
CA ALA A 274 29.91 18.27 -8.95
C ALA A 274 28.41 18.49 -8.62
N SER A 275 27.69 17.45 -8.16
CA SER A 275 26.26 17.52 -7.80
C SER A 275 26.00 17.38 -6.29
N ILE A 276 26.98 16.92 -5.51
CA ILE A 276 27.01 17.07 -4.05
C ILE A 276 28.02 18.14 -3.66
N GLY A 277 27.52 19.21 -3.06
CA GLY A 277 28.32 20.07 -2.18
C GLY A 277 27.93 19.88 -0.73
N SER A 278 28.65 20.51 0.19
CA SER A 278 28.29 20.58 1.61
C SER A 278 26.92 21.25 1.90
N LYS A 279 26.26 21.76 0.85
CA LYS A 279 24.91 22.37 0.87
C LYS A 279 23.83 21.50 0.21
N SER A 280 24.16 20.29 -0.22
CA SER A 280 23.18 19.41 -0.84
C SER A 280 22.33 18.71 0.22
N LYS A 281 21.01 18.71 0.03
CA LYS A 281 20.07 17.92 0.83
C LYS A 281 19.84 16.57 0.15
N VAL A 282 19.92 15.48 0.91
CA VAL A 282 19.57 14.13 0.44
C VAL A 282 18.34 13.63 1.17
N VAL A 283 17.33 13.23 0.41
CA VAL A 283 16.16 12.55 0.95
C VAL A 283 16.14 11.13 0.39
N ILE A 284 16.02 10.15 1.29
CA ILE A 284 15.89 8.74 0.95
C ILE A 284 14.45 8.33 1.24
N ILE A 285 13.83 7.60 0.31
CA ILE A 285 12.58 6.89 0.55
C ILE A 285 12.81 5.43 0.25
N ASP A 286 12.67 4.59 1.27
CA ASP A 286 12.89 3.16 1.18
C ASP A 286 11.57 2.40 1.19
N PHE A 287 11.21 1.84 0.03
CA PHE A 287 10.00 1.03 -0.16
C PHE A 287 10.25 -0.48 0.07
N GLY A 288 11.20 -0.83 0.94
CA GLY A 288 11.51 -2.21 1.30
C GLY A 288 12.69 -2.79 0.54
N SER A 289 13.80 -2.06 0.51
CA SER A 289 15.08 -2.47 -0.07
C SER A 289 15.62 -3.78 0.54
N ARG A 290 16.62 -4.37 -0.11
CA ARG A 290 17.25 -5.61 0.37
C ARG A 290 18.24 -5.29 1.49
N GLY A 291 18.13 -6.00 2.61
CA GLY A 291 19.00 -5.80 3.77
C GLY A 291 18.91 -4.38 4.31
N ILE A 292 20.07 -3.74 4.48
CA ILE A 292 20.20 -2.36 4.98
C ILE A 292 20.72 -1.40 3.90
N ALA A 293 20.40 -1.64 2.62
CA ALA A 293 21.01 -0.91 1.50
C ALA A 293 20.86 0.61 1.61
N SER A 294 19.68 1.10 2.01
CA SER A 294 19.42 2.52 2.23
C SER A 294 20.31 3.12 3.33
N ALA A 295 20.43 2.44 4.48
CA ALA A 295 21.35 2.86 5.55
C ALA A 295 22.82 2.80 5.12
N SER A 296 23.21 1.79 4.35
CA SER A 296 24.58 1.66 3.84
C SER A 296 24.96 2.84 2.94
N TRP A 297 24.05 3.24 2.05
CA TRP A 297 24.24 4.43 1.20
C TRP A 297 24.25 5.73 2.02
N ALA A 298 23.33 5.87 2.98
CA ALA A 298 23.30 7.03 3.87
C ALA A 298 24.62 7.20 4.64
N ASN A 299 25.19 6.12 5.17
CA ASN A 299 26.47 6.16 5.88
C ASN A 299 27.64 6.59 4.99
N LYS A 300 27.67 6.20 3.70
CA LYS A 300 28.72 6.63 2.77
C LYS A 300 28.62 8.13 2.42
N LEU A 301 27.40 8.67 2.42
CA LEU A 301 27.12 10.09 2.16
C LEU A 301 27.23 10.98 3.40
N HIS A 302 27.19 10.38 4.60
CA HIS A 302 27.26 11.10 5.87
C HIS A 302 28.54 11.95 5.98
N GLY A 303 28.39 13.18 6.47
CA GLY A 303 29.48 14.16 6.55
C GLY A 303 29.90 14.80 5.22
N ARG A 304 29.31 14.40 4.08
CA ARG A 304 29.60 14.99 2.75
C ARG A 304 28.49 15.90 2.23
N VAL A 305 27.28 15.73 2.76
CA VAL A 305 26.08 16.47 2.40
C VAL A 305 25.60 17.30 3.59
N GLU A 306 24.76 18.30 3.36
CA GLU A 306 24.21 19.14 4.44
C GLU A 306 23.34 18.32 5.39
N SER A 307 22.46 17.50 4.83
CA SER A 307 21.56 16.66 5.60
C SER A 307 21.14 15.40 4.84
N ILE A 308 20.88 14.34 5.60
CA ILE A 308 20.28 13.10 5.10
C ILE A 308 19.04 12.81 5.94
N ARG A 309 17.89 12.67 5.26
CA ARG A 309 16.64 12.22 5.86
C ARG A 309 16.18 10.94 5.18
N CYS A 310 15.52 10.06 5.91
CA CYS A 310 14.99 8.83 5.35
C CYS A 310 13.56 8.55 5.81
N LEU A 311 12.70 8.21 4.85
CA LEU A 311 11.35 7.70 5.07
C LEU A 311 11.32 6.21 4.76
N LEU A 312 11.01 5.38 5.76
CA LEU A 312 10.89 3.93 5.61
C LEU A 312 9.41 3.55 5.41
N VAL A 313 9.10 2.94 4.27
CA VAL A 313 7.74 2.60 3.84
C VAL A 313 7.59 1.09 3.66
N GLY A 314 6.83 0.45 4.55
CA GLY A 314 6.55 -0.99 4.46
C GLY A 314 7.79 -1.88 4.60
N THR A 315 7.63 -3.18 4.37
CA THR A 315 8.73 -4.16 4.40
C THR A 315 8.58 -5.22 3.30
N SER A 316 9.67 -5.92 2.98
CA SER A 316 9.69 -7.03 2.03
C SER A 316 9.67 -8.38 2.75
N PRO A 317 9.02 -9.43 2.21
CA PRO A 317 9.04 -10.78 2.78
C PRO A 317 10.46 -11.30 2.98
N THR A 318 11.37 -10.96 2.07
CA THR A 318 12.79 -11.37 2.07
C THR A 318 13.67 -10.50 2.96
N ASN A 319 13.13 -9.47 3.62
CA ASN A 319 13.88 -8.57 4.51
C ASN A 319 13.19 -8.46 5.89
N SER A 320 13.05 -9.60 6.57
CA SER A 320 12.29 -9.74 7.83
C SER A 320 12.82 -8.93 9.01
N GLN A 321 14.14 -8.73 9.10
CA GLN A 321 14.80 -7.97 10.16
C GLN A 321 15.15 -6.53 9.74
N GLY A 322 15.09 -6.24 8.43
CA GLY A 322 15.69 -5.05 7.84
C GLY A 322 15.14 -3.71 8.32
N MET A 323 13.87 -3.58 8.70
CA MET A 323 13.37 -2.27 9.12
C MET A 323 13.99 -1.80 10.44
N ARG A 324 14.05 -2.66 11.46
CA ARG A 324 14.68 -2.32 12.75
C ARG A 324 16.18 -2.13 12.58
N GLU A 325 16.83 -3.02 11.84
CA GLU A 325 18.27 -2.94 11.58
C GLU A 325 18.64 -1.69 10.76
N THR A 326 17.82 -1.34 9.77
CA THR A 326 17.99 -0.12 8.96
C THR A 326 17.87 1.13 9.83
N ILE A 327 16.88 1.19 10.74
CA ILE A 327 16.74 2.31 11.68
C ILE A 327 17.98 2.43 12.56
N VAL A 328 18.45 1.33 13.13
CA VAL A 328 19.63 1.31 14.02
C VAL A 328 20.90 1.69 13.26
N ALA A 329 21.03 1.25 12.01
CA ALA A 329 22.19 1.52 11.17
C ALA A 329 22.17 2.90 10.52
N PHE A 330 21.06 3.65 10.57
CA PHE A 330 20.95 4.94 9.92
C PHE A 330 21.71 6.03 10.68
N PRO A 331 22.51 6.87 10.01
CA PRO A 331 23.23 7.95 10.67
C PRO A 331 22.29 8.95 11.35
N ASP A 332 22.73 9.51 12.47
CA ASP A 332 22.04 10.55 13.26
C ASP A 332 20.58 10.25 13.63
N LYS A 333 20.19 8.96 13.64
CA LYS A 333 18.79 8.54 13.79
C LYS A 333 17.86 9.21 12.76
N GLY A 334 18.38 9.49 11.56
CA GLY A 334 17.68 10.22 10.49
C GLY A 334 16.60 9.42 9.74
N ALA A 335 16.36 8.16 10.13
CA ALA A 335 15.31 7.31 9.57
C ALA A 335 14.00 7.42 10.36
N THR A 336 12.93 7.76 9.65
CA THR A 336 11.57 7.90 10.17
C THR A 336 10.67 6.86 9.51
N LEU A 337 9.89 6.13 10.32
CA LEU A 337 8.84 5.26 9.80
C LEU A 337 7.76 6.10 9.13
N CYS A 338 7.31 5.69 7.95
CA CYS A 338 6.20 6.34 7.27
C CYS A 338 4.94 5.48 7.41
N SER A 339 3.88 6.07 7.96
CA SER A 339 2.59 5.44 8.21
C SER A 339 1.52 6.08 7.34
N ALA A 340 0.98 5.32 6.39
CA ALA A 340 -0.15 5.76 5.59
C ALA A 340 -1.38 6.09 6.45
N ILE A 341 -1.55 5.39 7.58
CA ILE A 341 -2.62 5.67 8.54
C ILE A 341 -2.45 7.06 9.14
N ALA A 342 -1.25 7.35 9.66
CA ALA A 342 -0.97 8.63 10.31
C ALA A 342 -1.06 9.81 9.32
N LEU A 343 -0.48 9.65 8.12
CA LEU A 343 -0.54 10.67 7.08
C LEU A 343 -1.99 10.92 6.61
N ARG A 344 -2.79 9.87 6.41
CA ARG A 344 -4.20 10.02 6.00
C ARG A 344 -5.03 10.71 7.07
N SER A 345 -4.89 10.28 8.33
CA SER A 345 -5.60 10.92 9.45
C SER A 345 -5.23 12.40 9.56
N GLY A 346 -3.94 12.73 9.48
CA GLY A 346 -3.49 14.11 9.49
C GLY A 346 -4.02 14.90 8.28
N ALA A 347 -3.99 14.32 7.08
CA ALA A 347 -4.46 14.98 5.86
C ALA A 347 -5.93 15.35 5.98
N ILE A 348 -6.77 14.38 6.38
CA ILE A 348 -8.20 14.61 6.60
C ILE A 348 -8.43 15.68 7.68
N GLN A 349 -7.65 15.67 8.77
CA GLN A 349 -7.77 16.66 9.84
C GLN A 349 -7.48 18.09 9.35
N VAL A 350 -6.50 18.25 8.46
CA VAL A 350 -6.04 19.56 8.01
C VAL A 350 -6.90 20.11 6.85
N ILE A 351 -7.16 19.30 5.82
CA ILE A 351 -7.81 19.80 4.59
C ILE A 351 -9.29 19.41 4.48
N GLY A 352 -9.78 18.63 5.45
CA GLY A 352 -11.13 18.08 5.47
C GLY A 352 -11.26 16.82 4.61
N PRO A 353 -12.16 15.90 4.98
CA PRO A 353 -12.30 14.61 4.29
C PRO A 353 -12.80 14.77 2.85
N THR A 354 -13.73 15.69 2.58
CA THR A 354 -14.27 15.92 1.23
C THR A 354 -13.17 16.36 0.26
N THR A 355 -12.35 17.34 0.63
CA THR A 355 -11.21 17.81 -0.18
C THR A 355 -10.21 16.68 -0.39
N TYR A 356 -9.83 15.99 0.69
CA TYR A 356 -8.87 14.88 0.62
C TYR A 356 -9.29 13.80 -0.38
N PHE A 357 -10.53 13.31 -0.28
CA PHE A 357 -11.00 12.23 -1.16
C PHE A 357 -11.18 12.69 -2.60
N ASN A 358 -11.67 13.92 -2.83
CA ASN A 358 -11.80 14.46 -4.17
C ASN A 358 -10.44 14.61 -4.88
N ASP A 359 -9.44 15.11 -4.16
CA ASP A 359 -8.09 15.28 -4.70
C ASP A 359 -7.42 13.91 -4.96
N LEU A 360 -7.58 12.96 -4.03
CA LEU A 360 -7.04 11.60 -4.16
C LEU A 360 -7.67 10.86 -5.35
N ASP A 361 -8.99 10.88 -5.47
CA ASP A 361 -9.71 10.22 -6.58
C ASP A 361 -9.31 10.86 -7.92
N SER A 362 -9.18 12.20 -7.97
CA SER A 362 -8.72 12.90 -9.17
C SER A 362 -7.28 12.51 -9.56
N ALA A 363 -6.38 12.44 -8.59
CA ALA A 363 -5.00 12.02 -8.81
C ALA A 363 -4.91 10.56 -9.27
N TRP A 364 -5.76 9.69 -8.71
CA TRP A 364 -5.87 8.29 -9.10
C TRP A 364 -6.35 8.13 -10.55
N ASP A 365 -7.35 8.91 -10.96
CA ASP A 365 -7.84 8.90 -12.35
C ASP A 365 -6.77 9.36 -13.34
N VAL A 366 -5.99 10.38 -13.00
CA VAL A 366 -4.84 10.83 -13.81
C VAL A 366 -3.81 9.71 -13.97
N PHE A 367 -3.52 8.98 -12.90
CA PHE A 367 -2.59 7.84 -12.93
C PHE A 367 -3.09 6.71 -13.84
N LYS A 368 -4.37 6.30 -13.71
CA LYS A 368 -4.95 5.25 -14.56
C LYS A 368 -4.98 5.68 -16.04
N LYS A 369 -5.48 6.88 -16.33
CA LYS A 369 -5.56 7.43 -17.71
C LYS A 369 -4.18 7.62 -18.34
N GLY A 370 -3.15 7.86 -17.53
CA GLY A 370 -1.75 7.91 -17.94
C GLY A 370 -1.10 6.54 -18.25
N GLY A 371 -1.86 5.44 -18.19
CA GLY A 371 -1.36 4.09 -18.48
C GLY A 371 -0.82 3.34 -17.25
N ALA A 372 -1.13 3.80 -16.04
CA ALA A 372 -0.67 3.22 -14.78
C ALA A 372 0.86 3.08 -14.70
N ILE A 373 1.40 1.85 -14.57
CA ILE A 373 2.85 1.61 -14.47
C ILE A 373 3.37 0.96 -15.76
N PRO A 374 4.24 1.63 -16.52
CA PRO A 374 4.85 1.06 -17.73
C PRO A 374 5.57 -0.27 -17.44
N GLY A 375 5.42 -1.25 -18.32
CA GLY A 375 6.08 -2.55 -18.20
C GLY A 375 5.55 -3.45 -17.07
N VAL A 376 4.52 -3.02 -16.33
CA VAL A 376 3.83 -3.88 -15.36
C VAL A 376 2.64 -4.56 -16.02
N THR A 377 2.54 -5.87 -15.80
CA THR A 377 1.45 -6.73 -16.26
C THR A 377 0.61 -7.21 -15.09
N LEU A 378 -0.71 -7.24 -15.31
CA LEU A 378 -1.66 -7.83 -14.36
C LEU A 378 -1.89 -9.29 -14.76
N LYS A 379 -1.57 -10.22 -13.86
CA LYS A 379 -1.80 -11.65 -14.04
C LYS A 379 -2.97 -12.08 -13.15
N ILE A 380 -4.07 -12.42 -13.79
CA ILE A 380 -5.30 -12.87 -13.12
C ILE A 380 -5.29 -14.40 -13.07
N GLY A 381 -5.35 -14.96 -11.86
CA GLY A 381 -5.55 -16.38 -11.61
C GLY A 381 -7.03 -16.66 -11.31
N ASP A 382 -7.48 -17.85 -11.68
CA ASP A 382 -8.86 -18.30 -11.46
C ASP A 382 -8.96 -19.17 -10.19
N GLY A 383 -9.78 -18.73 -9.25
CA GLY A 383 -10.13 -19.43 -8.03
C GLY A 383 -9.07 -19.46 -6.93
N MET A 384 -9.49 -19.97 -5.77
CA MET A 384 -8.69 -20.03 -4.56
C MET A 384 -7.43 -20.92 -4.67
N ASN A 385 -7.44 -21.95 -5.52
CA ASN A 385 -6.26 -22.79 -5.75
C ASN A 385 -5.15 -22.02 -6.47
N SER A 386 -5.51 -21.17 -7.45
CA SER A 386 -4.57 -20.27 -8.11
C SER A 386 -3.98 -19.28 -7.13
N PHE A 387 -4.80 -18.76 -6.20
CA PHE A 387 -4.33 -17.92 -5.10
C PHE A 387 -3.30 -18.62 -4.22
N MET A 388 -3.54 -19.86 -3.80
CA MET A 388 -2.60 -20.60 -2.94
C MET A 388 -1.22 -20.72 -3.61
N LYS A 389 -1.18 -21.10 -4.89
CA LYS A 389 0.06 -21.14 -5.67
C LYS A 389 0.71 -19.75 -5.80
N GLY A 390 -0.09 -18.71 -6.01
CA GLY A 390 0.39 -17.33 -6.11
C GLY A 390 1.04 -16.82 -4.82
N TRP A 391 0.47 -17.19 -3.67
CA TRP A 391 1.07 -16.92 -2.36
C TRP A 391 2.43 -17.57 -2.21
N ASP A 392 2.55 -18.87 -2.52
CA ASP A 392 3.83 -19.60 -2.46
C ASP A 392 4.89 -19.02 -3.40
N ASP A 393 4.50 -18.71 -4.64
CA ASP A 393 5.38 -18.13 -5.63
C ASP A 393 5.86 -16.73 -5.20
N LEU A 394 4.98 -15.90 -4.60
CA LEU A 394 5.36 -14.59 -4.09
C LEU A 394 6.23 -14.70 -2.83
N ALA A 395 5.87 -15.58 -1.89
CA ALA A 395 6.62 -15.84 -0.66
C ALA A 395 8.04 -16.37 -0.91
N SER A 396 8.23 -17.10 -2.02
CA SER A 396 9.53 -17.62 -2.46
C SER A 396 10.30 -16.69 -3.39
N GLY A 397 9.77 -15.49 -3.69
CA GLY A 397 10.45 -14.49 -4.52
C GLY A 397 10.50 -14.84 -6.01
N LYS A 398 9.63 -15.75 -6.50
CA LYS A 398 9.57 -16.14 -7.92
C LYS A 398 8.81 -15.15 -8.78
N ILE A 399 8.02 -14.26 -8.17
CA ILE A 399 7.25 -13.25 -8.88
C ILE A 399 8.15 -12.06 -9.23
N LEU A 400 8.25 -11.77 -10.52
CA LEU A 400 8.98 -10.61 -11.03
C LEU A 400 8.30 -9.31 -10.62
N SER A 401 9.07 -8.24 -10.45
CA SER A 401 8.54 -6.91 -10.15
C SER A 401 7.66 -6.34 -11.27
N SER A 402 7.78 -6.85 -12.49
CA SER A 402 6.92 -6.52 -13.64
C SER A 402 5.55 -7.21 -13.61
N THR A 403 5.26 -8.04 -12.59
CA THR A 403 4.00 -8.79 -12.50
C THR A 403 3.24 -8.41 -11.23
N THR A 404 1.96 -8.11 -11.35
CA THR A 404 1.01 -8.07 -10.22
C THR A 404 0.11 -9.29 -10.29
N LEU A 405 -0.08 -9.97 -9.16
CA LEU A 405 -1.01 -11.09 -9.07
C LEU A 405 -2.39 -10.61 -8.62
N LEU A 406 -3.42 -11.07 -9.31
CA LEU A 406 -4.81 -10.92 -8.93
C LEU A 406 -5.53 -12.26 -9.02
N PHE A 407 -6.64 -12.39 -8.31
CA PHE A 407 -7.43 -13.62 -8.29
C PHE A 407 -8.92 -13.31 -8.36
N GLU A 408 -9.59 -13.91 -9.33
CA GLU A 408 -11.05 -13.96 -9.43
C GLU A 408 -11.54 -15.18 -8.65
N VAL A 409 -12.56 -15.03 -7.81
CA VAL A 409 -13.02 -16.11 -6.90
C VAL A 409 -14.54 -16.17 -6.73
#